data_AF-A0A935Q0E3-F1
#
_entry.id   AF-A0A935Q0E3-F1
#
_cell.length_a   1.000
_cell.length_b   1.000
_cell.length_c   1.000
_cell.angle_alpha   90.00
_cell.angle_beta   90.00
_cell.angle_gamma   90.00
#
_symmetry.space_group_name_H-M   'P 1'
#
loop_
_entity.id
_entity.type
_entity.pdbx_description
1 polymer ?
#
loop_
_entity_poly.entity_id
_entity_poly.type
_entity_poly.pdbx_seq_one_letter_code
_entity_poly.pdbx_strand_id
1 'polypeptide(L)'
;MDGWPRWYRGEPWPRKHLIGCAPIGMADGGHNAANLFQQLSPAQIGPSDFRVHPFDRLPYERLANGLPALMPPVIKGYLRAGAWVCGDLAWNPDFNTADMLLLLPVSRFNTRYARHFVKGAT
;
A
#
# COMPACT_ATOMS: atom_id res chain seq x y z
N MET A 1 21.34 23.95 -11.89
CA MET A 1 21.75 24.24 -10.50
C MET A 1 20.79 23.47 -9.64
N ASP A 2 21.30 22.37 -9.12
CA ASP A 2 20.57 21.12 -9.08
C ASP A 2 20.04 20.94 -7.66
N GLY A 3 18.72 20.85 -7.54
CA GLY A 3 17.95 20.93 -6.29
C GLY A 3 18.08 19.72 -5.37
N TRP A 4 19.30 19.33 -5.00
CA TRP A 4 19.57 18.33 -3.97
C TRP A 4 19.97 19.00 -2.65
N PRO A 5 19.42 18.54 -1.50
CA PRO A 5 19.94 18.93 -0.18
C PRO A 5 21.43 18.57 -0.08
N ARG A 6 22.22 19.46 0.53
CA ARG A 6 23.71 19.43 0.61
C ARG A 6 24.34 18.13 1.17
N TRP A 7 23.54 17.18 1.63
CA TRP A 7 23.95 15.93 2.27
C TRP A 7 24.17 14.75 1.30
N TYR A 8 23.68 14.82 0.06
CA TYR A 8 23.83 13.74 -0.92
C TYR A 8 24.77 14.16 -2.07
N ARG A 9 25.81 13.36 -2.34
CA ARG A 9 26.64 13.45 -3.55
C ARG A 9 26.54 12.12 -4.33
N GLY A 10 26.33 12.20 -5.64
CA GLY A 10 26.29 11.06 -6.56
C GLY A 10 25.12 11.11 -7.54
N GLU A 11 25.20 10.31 -8.61
CA GLU A 11 24.08 10.11 -9.55
C GLU A 11 22.90 9.44 -8.82
N PRO A 12 21.64 9.82 -9.12
CA PRO A 12 20.47 9.19 -8.54
C PRO A 12 20.47 7.69 -8.83
N TRP A 13 20.36 6.86 -7.80
CA TRP A 13 20.18 5.42 -7.99
C TRP A 13 18.88 5.15 -8.74
N PRO A 14 18.88 4.37 -9.84
CA PRO A 14 17.67 4.04 -10.56
C PRO A 14 16.81 3.08 -9.73
N ARG A 15 15.93 3.63 -8.90
CA ARG A 15 14.93 2.84 -8.16
C ARG A 15 13.75 2.58 -9.07
N LYS A 16 13.47 1.30 -9.34
CA LYS A 16 12.35 0.88 -10.18
C LYS A 16 11.04 0.75 -9.40
N HIS A 17 11.13 0.51 -8.10
CA HIS A 17 10.00 0.22 -7.23
C HIS A 17 10.16 0.89 -5.86
N LEU A 18 9.03 1.23 -5.25
CA LEU A 18 8.90 1.56 -3.84
C LEU A 18 8.05 0.47 -3.17
N ILE A 19 8.41 0.04 -1.98
CA ILE A 19 7.67 -0.95 -1.19
C ILE A 19 7.24 -0.32 0.13
N GLY A 20 6.07 -0.69 0.62
CA GLY A 20 5.56 -0.21 1.89
C GLY A 20 4.57 -1.20 2.51
N CYS A 21 4.29 -0.99 3.78
CA CYS A 21 3.23 -1.68 4.51
C CYS A 21 2.17 -0.64 4.88
N ALA A 22 0.90 -1.00 4.73
CA ALA A 22 -0.20 -0.15 5.15
C ALA A 22 -1.10 -0.90 6.14
N PRO A 23 -1.11 -0.49 7.43
CA PRO A 23 -1.92 -1.12 8.45
C PRO A 23 -3.38 -0.69 8.38
N ILE A 24 -4.27 -1.60 8.76
CA ILE A 24 -5.70 -1.37 8.97
C ILE A 24 -6.02 -1.80 10.40
N GLY A 25 -6.59 -0.90 11.20
CA GLY A 25 -6.95 -1.23 12.58
C GLY A 25 -7.99 -2.35 12.65
N MET A 26 -7.83 -3.24 13.63
CA MET A 26 -8.64 -4.44 13.80
C MET A 26 -9.61 -4.34 15.00
N ALA A 27 -9.96 -3.11 15.40
CA ALA A 27 -10.86 -2.84 16.52
C ALA A 27 -12.27 -3.44 16.33
N ASP A 28 -12.68 -3.67 15.08
CA ASP A 28 -13.94 -4.31 14.71
C ASP A 28 -13.80 -5.84 14.51
N GLY A 29 -12.71 -6.45 14.98
CA GLY A 29 -12.41 -7.86 14.73
C GLY A 29 -11.91 -8.16 13.30
N GLY A 30 -11.65 -7.12 12.50
CA GLY A 30 -11.09 -7.24 11.16
C GLY A 30 -12.08 -7.31 10.01
N HIS A 31 -13.36 -7.04 10.29
CA HIS A 31 -14.39 -6.99 9.26
C HIS A 31 -14.07 -5.93 8.20
N ASN A 32 -13.66 -4.72 8.60
CA ASN A 32 -13.30 -3.65 7.68
C ASN A 32 -12.09 -4.02 6.81
N ALA A 33 -11.03 -4.58 7.40
CA ALA A 33 -9.84 -4.99 6.67
C ALA A 33 -10.17 -6.07 5.62
N ALA A 34 -10.95 -7.07 6.03
CA ALA A 34 -11.36 -8.16 5.16
C ALA A 34 -12.24 -7.69 4.00
N ASN A 35 -13.26 -6.87 4.29
CA ASN A 35 -14.11 -6.28 3.26
C ASN A 35 -13.31 -5.38 2.32
N LEU A 36 -12.38 -4.57 2.84
CA LEU A 36 -11.53 -3.71 2.02
C LEU A 36 -10.70 -4.52 1.03
N PHE A 37 -10.10 -5.61 1.50
CA PHE A 37 -9.30 -6.49 0.67
C PHE A 37 -10.13 -7.16 -0.43
N GLN A 38 -11.34 -7.66 -0.11
CA GLN A 38 -12.23 -8.26 -1.10
C GLN A 38 -12.79 -7.25 -2.12
N GLN A 39 -12.90 -5.99 -1.74
CA GLN A 39 -13.42 -4.91 -2.61
C GLN A 39 -12.32 -4.28 -3.48
N LEU A 40 -11.06 -4.73 -3.38
CA LEU A 40 -10.00 -4.30 -4.29
C LEU A 40 -10.34 -4.71 -5.72
N SER A 41 -10.21 -3.76 -6.65
CA SER A 41 -10.33 -4.04 -8.07
C SER A 41 -9.14 -4.87 -8.57
N PRO A 42 -9.31 -5.65 -9.66
CA PRO A 42 -8.20 -6.39 -10.27
C PRO A 42 -6.99 -5.50 -10.63
N ALA A 43 -7.21 -4.23 -10.98
CA ALA A 43 -6.14 -3.28 -11.33
C ALA A 43 -5.27 -2.84 -10.12
N GLN A 44 -5.78 -3.05 -8.90
CA GLN A 44 -5.08 -2.75 -7.65
C GLN A 44 -4.33 -3.96 -7.10
N ILE A 45 -4.52 -5.15 -7.67
CA ILE A 45 -3.80 -6.36 -7.30
C ILE A 45 -2.53 -6.46 -8.16
N GLY A 46 -1.41 -6.78 -7.51
CA GLY A 46 -0.12 -6.92 -8.18
C GLY A 46 -0.04 -8.16 -9.07
N PRO A 47 0.83 -8.14 -10.11
CA PRO A 47 1.19 -9.33 -10.88
C PRO A 47 1.65 -10.49 -10.00
N SER A 48 1.51 -11.72 -10.49
CA SER A 48 1.94 -12.94 -9.79
C SER A 48 3.40 -12.90 -9.37
N ASP A 49 4.27 -12.30 -10.17
CA ASP A 49 5.72 -12.23 -9.92
C ASP A 49 6.08 -11.41 -8.67
N PHE A 50 5.16 -10.56 -8.21
CA PHE A 50 5.30 -9.77 -6.99
C PHE A 50 4.47 -10.31 -5.83
N ARG A 51 3.83 -11.48 -5.99
CA ARG A 51 2.96 -12.04 -4.96
C ARG A 51 3.77 -12.51 -3.76
N VAL A 52 3.36 -12.07 -2.57
CA VAL A 52 3.90 -12.49 -1.28
C VAL A 52 2.84 -13.25 -0.48
N HIS A 53 3.34 -14.08 0.42
CA HIS A 53 2.53 -14.80 1.40
C HIS A 53 3.00 -14.41 2.81
N PRO A 54 2.14 -13.80 3.63
CA PRO A 54 2.50 -13.44 4.99
C PRO A 54 2.68 -14.70 5.86
N PHE A 55 3.57 -14.62 6.86
CA PHE A 55 3.74 -15.70 7.84
C PHE A 55 2.46 -15.93 8.65
N ASP A 56 1.91 -14.85 9.20
CA ASP A 56 0.64 -14.86 9.92
C ASP A 56 -0.46 -14.30 9.03
N ARG A 57 -1.00 -15.13 8.15
CA ARG A 57 -2.07 -14.71 7.23
C ARG A 57 -3.37 -14.48 8.00
N LEU A 58 -4.00 -13.31 7.80
CA LEU A 58 -5.35 -13.06 8.26
C LEU A 58 -6.36 -13.88 7.43
N PRO A 59 -7.25 -14.65 8.07
CA PRO A 59 -8.28 -15.45 7.38
C PRO A 59 -9.47 -14.58 6.95
N TYR A 60 -9.20 -13.60 6.08
CA TYR A 60 -10.16 -12.56 5.70
C TYR A 60 -11.44 -13.12 5.08
N GLU A 61 -11.42 -14.31 4.45
CA GLU A 61 -12.61 -14.96 3.92
C GLU A 61 -13.67 -15.25 4.99
N ARG A 62 -13.26 -15.51 6.23
CA ARG A 62 -14.17 -15.76 7.36
C ARG A 62 -14.63 -14.48 8.05
N LEU A 63 -13.92 -13.38 7.81
CA LEU A 63 -14.16 -12.09 8.46
C LEU A 63 -14.95 -11.14 7.55
N ALA A 64 -14.85 -11.27 6.24
CA ALA A 64 -15.62 -10.46 5.31
C ALA A 64 -17.12 -10.73 5.49
N ASN A 65 -17.89 -9.67 5.59
CA ASN A 65 -19.36 -9.71 5.75
C ASN A 65 -20.10 -8.95 4.64
N GLY A 66 -19.38 -8.47 3.62
CA GLY A 66 -19.94 -7.81 2.44
C GLY A 66 -20.34 -6.35 2.64
N LEU A 67 -20.14 -5.79 3.84
CA LEU A 67 -20.42 -4.37 4.09
C LEU A 67 -19.43 -3.46 3.35
N PRO A 68 -19.84 -2.23 2.97
CA PRO A 68 -18.93 -1.26 2.38
C PRO A 68 -17.72 -1.01 3.28
N ALA A 69 -16.52 -1.17 2.72
CA ALA A 69 -15.30 -0.99 3.49
C ALA A 69 -14.90 0.49 3.59
N LEU A 70 -14.48 0.91 4.77
CA LEU A 70 -13.82 2.18 4.98
C LEU A 70 -12.35 2.06 4.61
N MET A 71 -11.96 2.73 3.53
CA MET A 71 -10.57 2.75 3.07
C MET A 71 -9.76 3.82 3.83
N PRO A 72 -8.69 3.43 4.57
CA PRO A 72 -7.80 4.38 5.23
C PRO A 72 -7.17 5.36 4.23
N PRO A 73 -6.98 6.65 4.59
CA PRO A 73 -6.40 7.65 3.69
C PRO A 73 -5.03 7.27 3.14
N VAL A 74 -4.19 6.63 3.95
CA VAL A 74 -2.86 6.15 3.54
C VAL A 74 -2.95 5.14 2.40
N ILE A 75 -3.79 4.10 2.54
CA ILE A 75 -4.01 3.08 1.51
C ILE A 75 -4.57 3.73 0.24
N LYS A 76 -5.59 4.59 0.40
CA LYS A 76 -6.18 5.33 -0.71
C LYS A 76 -5.14 6.14 -1.49
N GLY A 77 -4.21 6.78 -0.77
CA GLY A 77 -3.12 7.55 -1.36
C GLY A 77 -2.20 6.69 -2.24
N TYR A 78 -1.72 5.57 -1.71
CA TYR A 78 -0.86 4.65 -2.45
C TYR A 78 -1.56 4.06 -3.68
N LEU A 79 -2.81 3.60 -3.53
CA LEU A 79 -3.58 3.04 -4.66
C LEU A 79 -3.82 4.09 -5.75
N ARG A 80 -4.11 5.35 -5.39
CA ARG A 80 -4.22 6.47 -6.36
C ARG A 80 -2.89 6.85 -7.00
N ALA A 81 -1.79 6.68 -6.28
CA ALA A 81 -0.44 6.86 -6.83
C ALA A 81 -0.05 5.77 -7.83
N GLY A 82 -0.78 4.64 -7.87
CA GLY A 82 -0.56 3.53 -8.79
C GLY A 82 0.01 2.26 -8.15
N ALA A 83 0.04 2.20 -6.82
CA ALA A 83 0.51 1.05 -6.08
C ALA A 83 -0.41 -0.16 -6.25
N TRP A 84 0.18 -1.33 -6.08
CA TRP A 84 -0.48 -2.62 -6.03
C TRP A 84 -0.44 -3.22 -4.64
N VAL A 85 -1.50 -3.92 -4.27
CA VAL A 85 -1.51 -4.86 -3.15
C VAL A 85 -0.92 -6.18 -3.64
N CYS A 86 0.15 -6.63 -2.99
CA CYS A 86 1.00 -7.69 -3.50
C CYS A 86 0.88 -9.01 -2.75
N GLY A 87 -0.16 -9.21 -1.95
CA GLY A 87 -0.33 -10.45 -1.19
C GLY A 87 -1.55 -10.38 -0.30
N ASP A 88 -1.73 -11.41 0.50
CA ASP A 88 -2.80 -11.47 1.48
C ASP A 88 -2.54 -10.52 2.66
N LEU A 89 -3.59 -10.23 3.43
CA LEU A 89 -3.47 -9.49 4.69
C LEU A 89 -2.62 -10.27 5.70
N ALA A 90 -1.64 -9.60 6.30
CA ALA A 90 -0.91 -10.12 7.44
C ALA A 90 -1.58 -9.66 8.75
N TRP A 91 -1.81 -10.58 9.69
CA TRP A 91 -2.23 -10.24 11.04
C TRP A 91 -1.02 -9.82 11.88
N ASN A 92 -1.12 -8.66 12.51
CA ASN A 92 -0.07 -8.09 13.34
C ASN A 92 -0.59 -7.90 14.77
N PRO A 93 -0.32 -8.84 15.70
CA PRO A 93 -0.87 -8.81 17.05
C PRO A 93 -0.28 -7.68 17.90
N ASP A 94 0.96 -7.28 17.65
CA ASP A 94 1.66 -6.25 18.43
C ASP A 94 0.99 -4.87 18.31
N PHE A 95 0.36 -4.62 17.16
CA PHE A 95 -0.32 -3.35 16.86
C PHE A 95 -1.83 -3.49 16.70
N ASN A 96 -2.37 -4.71 16.78
CA ASN A 96 -3.77 -5.02 16.51
C ASN A 96 -4.20 -4.52 15.11
N THR A 97 -3.42 -4.88 14.08
CA THR A 97 -3.66 -4.45 12.69
C THR A 97 -3.67 -5.62 11.70
N ALA A 98 -4.34 -5.39 10.57
CA ALA A 98 -4.19 -6.16 9.36
C ALA A 98 -3.40 -5.34 8.34
N ASP A 99 -2.26 -5.88 7.93
CA ASP A 99 -1.24 -5.17 7.19
C ASP A 99 -1.28 -5.59 5.71
N MET A 100 -1.38 -4.61 4.80
CA MET A 100 -1.27 -4.82 3.35
C MET A 100 0.13 -4.50 2.86
N LEU A 101 0.75 -5.43 2.13
CA LEU A 101 1.97 -5.14 1.39
C LEU A 101 1.64 -4.36 0.11
N LEU A 102 2.21 -3.17 -0.01
CA LEU A 102 2.05 -2.28 -1.16
C LEU A 102 3.35 -2.19 -1.96
N LEU A 103 3.25 -2.31 -3.28
CA LEU A 103 4.35 -2.09 -4.22
C LEU A 103 3.94 -1.01 -5.23
N LEU A 104 4.77 0.01 -5.36
CA LEU A 104 4.58 1.09 -6.33
C LEU A 104 5.74 1.08 -7.33
N PRO A 105 5.54 0.52 -8.54
CA PRO A 105 6.47 0.72 -9.64
C PRO A 105 6.53 2.19 -10.01
N VAL A 106 7.75 2.73 -10.16
CA VAL A 106 7.95 4.14 -10.55
C VAL A 106 7.32 4.43 -11.92
N SER A 107 7.28 3.43 -12.81
CA SER A 107 6.59 3.51 -14.11
C SER A 107 5.07 3.69 -14.00
N ARG A 108 4.45 3.28 -12.89
CA ARG A 108 3.01 3.46 -12.62
C ARG A 108 2.70 4.72 -11.84
N PHE A 109 3.74 5.45 -11.40
CA PHE A 109 3.55 6.58 -10.54
C PHE A 109 2.74 7.68 -11.23
N ASN A 110 1.55 7.93 -10.72
CA ASN A 110 0.65 8.90 -11.31
C ASN A 110 1.18 10.33 -11.06
N THR A 111 1.80 10.92 -12.08
CA THR A 111 2.41 12.26 -12.03
C THR A 111 1.41 13.38 -11.69
N ARG A 112 0.12 13.20 -11.99
CA ARG A 112 -0.93 14.15 -11.57
C ARG A 112 -1.15 14.12 -10.05
N TYR A 113 -0.99 12.94 -9.43
CA TYR A 113 -1.07 12.76 -7.98
C TYR A 113 0.24 13.15 -7.28
N ALA A 114 1.39 13.02 -7.96
CA ALA A 114 2.70 13.45 -7.47
C ALA A 114 2.74 14.93 -7.02
N ARG A 115 1.94 15.81 -7.65
CA ARG A 115 1.84 17.23 -7.26
C ARG A 115 1.38 17.45 -5.81
N HIS A 116 0.76 16.47 -5.16
CA HIS A 116 0.39 16.55 -3.74
C HIS A 116 1.54 16.20 -2.80
N PHE A 117 2.53 15.41 -3.25
CA PHE A 117 3.70 15.02 -2.44
C PHE A 117 4.93 15.89 -2.72
N VAL A 118 5.05 16.45 -3.92
CA VAL A 118 6.22 17.23 -4.36
C VAL A 118 6.14 18.71 -3.94
N LYS A 119 5.01 19.20 -3.42
CA LYS A 119 4.84 20.60 -2.99
C LYS A 119 5.61 21.02 -1.73
N GLY A 120 6.49 20.17 -1.19
CA GLY A 120 7.33 20.48 -0.02
C GLY A 120 8.80 20.75 -0.32
N ALA A 121 9.21 20.76 -1.60
CA ALA A 121 10.58 21.10 -2.01
C ALA A 121 10.56 22.44 -2.77
N THR A 122 10.45 23.53 -2.01
CA THR A 122 10.75 24.90 -2.46
C THR A 122 11.72 25.51 -1.48
#